data_AF-A0A1H2SKN3-F1
#
_entry.id   AF-A0A1H2SKN3-F1
#
_cell.length_a   1.000
_cell.length_b   1.000
_cell.length_c   1.000
_cell.angle_alpha   90.00
_cell.angle_beta   90.00
_cell.angle_gamma   90.00
#
_symmetry.space_group_name_H-M   'P 1'
#
loop_
_entity.id
_entity.type
_entity.pdbx_description
1 polymer ?
#
loop_
_entity_poly.entity_id
_entity_poly.type
_entity_poly.pdbx_seq_one_letter_code
_entity_poly.pdbx_strand_id
1 'polypeptide(L)'
;MWVAIEQFGLAKEAWFTELPGLEHGIPSHDTFGEVYAAIDTEQFSVCFSRWVADLASLTEGEVIAIDGKCLRRSLDKASKKAAIHMVSAWAQHNNLVLGQIKVDDKSNKITAIPKLLSRLNIAGAVITIEAMGCQKKIAEQINSKAVTMCLA
;
A
#
# COMPACT_ATOMS: atom_id res chain seq x y z
N MET A 1 1.15 11.74 16.17
CA MET A 1 1.35 11.65 14.71
C MET A 1 0.70 12.83 14.02
N TRP A 2 -0.60 13.08 14.26
CA TRP A 2 -1.34 14.22 13.67
C TRP A 2 -0.74 15.60 13.98
N VAL A 3 -0.28 15.84 15.21
CA VAL A 3 0.42 17.09 15.59
C VAL A 3 1.63 17.38 14.68
N ALA A 4 2.38 16.35 14.28
CA ALA A 4 3.53 16.53 13.39
C ALA A 4 3.09 16.87 11.95
N ILE A 5 1.93 16.38 11.51
CA ILE A 5 1.36 16.69 10.19
C ILE A 5 0.87 18.14 10.16
N GLU A 6 0.15 18.57 11.20
CA GLU A 6 -0.25 19.97 11.39
C GLU A 6 0.98 20.91 11.39
N GLN A 7 2.00 20.59 12.20
CA GLN A 7 3.24 21.37 12.25
C GLN A 7 3.94 21.47 10.89
N PHE A 8 3.98 20.38 10.12
CA PHE A 8 4.53 20.41 8.76
C PHE A 8 3.70 21.28 7.83
N GLY A 9 2.37 21.18 7.89
CA GLY A 9 1.47 22.03 7.13
C GLY A 9 1.69 23.51 7.43
N LEU A 10 1.73 23.88 8.71
CA LEU A 10 1.99 25.26 9.15
C LEU A 10 3.37 25.76 8.70
N ALA A 11 4.41 24.93 8.79
CA ALA A 11 5.75 25.27 8.32
C ALA A 11 5.83 25.48 6.79
N LYS A 12 4.82 25.02 6.05
CA LYS A 12 4.72 25.09 4.58
C LYS A 12 3.44 25.77 4.11
N GLU A 13 2.82 26.59 4.95
CA GLU A 13 1.49 27.17 4.71
C GLU A 13 1.41 27.87 3.35
N ALA A 14 2.38 28.73 3.01
CA ALA A 14 2.41 29.42 1.73
C ALA A 14 2.32 28.47 0.52
N TRP A 15 3.02 27.33 0.57
CA TRP A 15 3.00 26.33 -0.50
C TRP A 15 1.64 25.62 -0.58
N PHE A 16 1.03 25.33 0.58
CA PHE A 16 -0.29 24.71 0.68
C PHE A 16 -1.44 25.67 0.32
N THR A 17 -1.27 26.97 0.49
CA THR A 17 -2.24 27.95 -0.01
C THR A 17 -2.14 28.09 -1.52
N GLU A 18 -0.93 28.15 -2.09
CA GLU A 18 -0.73 28.40 -3.52
C GLU A 18 -1.10 27.22 -4.43
N LEU A 19 -0.67 26.00 -4.08
CA LEU A 19 -0.83 24.83 -4.97
C LEU A 19 -2.15 24.07 -4.73
N PRO A 20 -2.43 23.58 -3.51
CA PRO A 20 -3.70 22.90 -3.22
C PRO A 20 -4.86 23.82 -2.87
N GLY A 21 -4.68 25.16 -2.81
CA GLY A 21 -5.79 26.11 -2.62
C GLY A 21 -6.38 26.11 -1.20
N LEU A 22 -5.56 25.87 -0.17
CA LEU A 22 -5.99 25.93 1.23
C LEU A 22 -6.12 27.38 1.71
N GLU A 23 -7.12 28.10 1.19
CA GLU A 23 -7.39 29.52 1.49
C GLU A 23 -7.82 29.76 2.94
N HIS A 24 -8.30 28.73 3.63
CA HIS A 24 -8.77 28.78 5.02
C HIS A 24 -7.74 28.26 6.04
N GLY A 25 -6.49 28.08 5.61
CA GLY A 25 -5.40 27.62 6.46
C GLY A 25 -5.30 26.11 6.59
N ILE A 26 -4.37 25.66 7.43
CA ILE A 26 -4.05 24.25 7.64
C ILE A 26 -5.00 23.64 8.69
N PRO A 27 -5.67 22.51 8.40
CA PRO A 27 -6.49 21.82 9.39
C PRO A 27 -5.70 21.44 10.66
N SER A 28 -6.35 21.52 11.81
CA SER A 28 -5.72 21.13 13.08
C SER A 28 -5.49 19.61 13.14
N HIS A 29 -4.63 19.18 14.07
CA HIS A 29 -4.42 17.75 14.34
C HIS A 29 -5.71 17.00 14.70
N ASP A 30 -6.67 17.66 15.36
CA ASP A 30 -7.98 17.10 15.69
C ASP A 30 -8.80 16.87 14.42
N THR A 31 -8.87 17.86 13.52
CA THR A 31 -9.59 17.73 12.25
C THR A 31 -9.02 16.58 11.40
N PHE A 32 -7.69 16.45 11.31
CA PHE A 32 -7.09 15.30 10.64
C PHE A 32 -7.49 13.98 11.32
N GLY A 33 -7.46 13.93 12.65
CA GLY A 33 -7.84 12.74 13.41
C GLY A 33 -9.29 12.32 13.15
N GLU A 34 -10.23 13.26 13.20
CA GLU A 34 -11.66 13.00 13.00
C GLU A 34 -11.97 12.54 11.58
N VAL A 35 -11.40 13.21 10.56
CA VAL A 35 -11.60 12.83 9.15
C VAL A 35 -11.07 11.42 8.90
N TYR A 36 -9.83 11.12 9.32
CA TYR A 36 -9.26 9.78 9.12
C TYR A 36 -9.97 8.70 9.93
N ALA A 37 -10.55 9.03 11.09
CA ALA A 37 -11.34 8.09 11.87
C ALA A 37 -12.69 7.75 11.23
N ALA A 38 -13.26 8.66 10.44
CA ALA A 38 -14.52 8.45 9.73
C ALA A 38 -14.37 7.67 8.41
N ILE A 39 -13.16 7.56 7.88
CA ILE A 39 -12.90 6.90 6.60
C ILE A 39 -12.89 5.36 6.77
N ASP A 40 -13.69 4.67 5.95
CA ASP A 40 -13.59 3.22 5.84
C ASP A 40 -12.24 2.80 5.25
N THR A 41 -11.47 2.02 6.02
CA THR A 41 -10.11 1.64 5.65
C THR A 41 -10.02 0.73 4.42
N GLU A 42 -11.04 -0.11 4.18
CA GLU A 42 -11.04 -1.02 3.04
C GLU A 42 -11.35 -0.25 1.74
N GLN A 43 -12.37 0.61 1.77
CA GLN A 43 -12.71 1.48 0.65
C GLN A 43 -11.58 2.44 0.33
N PHE A 44 -10.94 3.04 1.34
CA PHE A 44 -9.78 3.89 1.13
C PHE A 44 -8.64 3.14 0.44
N SER A 45 -8.32 1.92 0.86
CA SER A 45 -7.29 1.10 0.23
C SER A 45 -7.60 0.79 -1.24
N VAL A 46 -8.86 0.53 -1.58
CA VAL A 46 -9.30 0.29 -2.96
C VAL A 46 -9.15 1.56 -3.80
N CYS A 47 -9.66 2.70 -3.32
CA CYS A 47 -9.58 3.98 -4.03
C CYS A 47 -8.12 4.41 -4.23
N PHE A 48 -7.29 4.28 -3.19
CA PHE A 48 -5.86 4.58 -3.26
C PHE A 48 -5.16 3.72 -4.32
N SER A 49 -5.41 2.40 -4.32
CA SER A 49 -4.78 1.50 -5.29
C SER A 49 -5.22 1.79 -6.73
N ARG A 50 -6.48 2.20 -6.94
CA ARG A 50 -6.97 2.63 -8.26
C ARG A 50 -6.31 3.92 -8.73
N TRP A 51 -6.28 4.94 -7.88
CA TRP A 51 -5.60 6.20 -8.19
C TRP A 51 -4.12 6.00 -8.52
N VAL A 52 -3.45 5.16 -7.75
CA VAL A 52 -2.07 4.73 -8.02
C VAL A 52 -1.96 4.05 -9.39
N ALA A 53 -2.87 3.13 -9.72
CA ALA A 53 -2.84 2.44 -11.00
C ALA A 53 -3.04 3.41 -12.18
N ASP A 54 -3.85 4.46 -12.01
CA ASP A 54 -4.05 5.50 -13.02
C ASP A 54 -2.79 6.38 -13.21
N LEU A 55 -1.99 6.57 -12.15
CA LEU A 55 -0.71 7.27 -12.20
C LEU A 55 0.43 6.40 -12.74
N ALA A 56 0.38 5.11 -12.47
CA ALA A 56 1.44 4.17 -12.82
C ALA A 56 1.36 3.79 -14.30
N SER A 57 2.20 4.41 -15.13
CA SER A 57 2.53 3.83 -16.43
C SER A 57 3.53 2.70 -16.20
N LEU A 58 3.05 1.45 -16.22
CA LEU A 58 3.94 0.30 -16.14
C LEU A 58 4.66 0.13 -17.48
N THR A 59 5.98 0.34 -17.47
CA THR A 59 6.81 0.09 -18.65
C THR A 59 7.03 -1.41 -18.84
N GLU A 60 7.23 -1.85 -20.08
CA GLU A 60 7.62 -3.23 -20.37
C GLU A 60 8.91 -3.58 -19.60
N GLY A 61 8.90 -4.69 -18.84
CA GLY A 61 10.02 -5.08 -17.97
C GLY A 61 10.03 -4.42 -16.58
N GLU A 62 8.97 -3.74 -16.16
CA GLU A 62 8.84 -3.24 -14.78
C GLU A 62 9.03 -4.38 -13.76
N VAL A 63 9.83 -4.12 -12.72
CA VAL A 63 10.05 -5.10 -11.65
C VAL A 63 9.14 -4.76 -10.47
N ILE A 64 8.23 -5.68 -10.15
CA ILE A 64 7.27 -5.54 -9.06
C ILE A 64 7.65 -6.49 -7.93
N ALA A 65 8.09 -5.93 -6.81
CA ALA A 65 8.44 -6.68 -5.62
C ALA A 65 7.23 -6.89 -4.70
N ILE A 66 6.92 -8.15 -4.40
CA ILE A 66 5.91 -8.54 -3.44
C ILE A 66 6.59 -8.94 -2.14
N ASP A 67 6.42 -8.09 -1.14
CA ASP A 67 7.02 -8.26 0.18
C ASP A 67 5.97 -8.12 1.28
N GLY A 68 6.15 -8.89 2.35
CA GLY A 68 5.31 -8.79 3.52
C GLY A 68 5.99 -8.07 4.69
N LYS A 69 5.37 -7.00 5.15
CA LYS A 69 5.89 -6.11 6.19
C LYS A 69 5.12 -6.28 7.49
N CYS A 70 5.82 -6.19 8.62
CA CYS A 70 5.20 -6.04 9.94
C CYS A 70 5.30 -4.58 10.36
N LEU A 71 4.15 -3.93 10.60
CA LEU A 71 4.14 -2.53 10.99
C LEU A 71 4.70 -2.34 12.39
N ARG A 72 5.78 -1.56 12.51
CA ARG A 72 6.39 -1.24 13.80
C ARG A 72 5.41 -0.47 14.68
N ARG A 73 5.31 -0.84 15.96
CA ARG A 73 4.39 -0.25 16.97
C ARG A 73 2.90 -0.44 16.66
N SER A 74 2.54 -1.38 15.80
CA SER A 74 1.13 -1.74 15.54
C SER A 74 0.53 -2.74 16.55
N LEU A 75 1.36 -3.32 17.42
CA LEU A 75 0.91 -4.20 18.48
C LEU A 75 0.16 -3.40 19.53
N ASP A 76 -1.14 -3.67 19.68
CA ASP A 76 -1.97 -3.05 20.70
C ASP A 76 -2.28 -4.07 21.80
N LYS A 77 -1.47 -4.03 22.86
CA LYS A 77 -1.63 -4.88 24.04
C LYS A 77 -2.90 -4.54 24.84
N ALA A 78 -3.36 -3.29 24.81
CA ALA A 78 -4.54 -2.86 25.55
C ALA A 78 -5.82 -3.44 24.93
N SER A 79 -5.89 -3.47 23.60
CA SER A 79 -7.01 -4.06 22.86
C SER A 79 -6.82 -5.54 22.49
N LYS A 80 -5.73 -6.18 22.95
CA LYS A 80 -5.30 -7.56 22.57
C LYS A 80 -5.20 -7.79 21.05
N LYS A 81 -4.94 -6.74 20.25
CA LYS A 81 -4.78 -6.88 18.80
C LYS A 81 -3.33 -7.24 18.48
N ALA A 82 -3.17 -8.26 17.63
CA ALA A 82 -1.86 -8.67 17.14
C ALA A 82 -1.22 -7.56 16.29
N ALA A 83 0.10 -7.65 16.10
CA ALA A 83 0.80 -6.76 15.19
C ALA A 83 0.21 -6.86 13.78
N ILE A 84 0.08 -5.71 13.11
CA ILE A 84 -0.48 -5.65 11.76
C ILE A 84 0.59 -6.12 10.78
N HIS A 85 0.31 -7.26 10.16
CA HIS A 85 1.05 -7.77 9.01
C HIS A 85 0.38 -7.31 7.72
N MET A 86 1.18 -6.88 6.74
CA MET A 86 0.70 -6.46 5.43
C MET A 86 1.55 -7.08 4.34
N VAL A 87 0.99 -7.20 3.14
CA VAL A 87 1.72 -7.52 1.90
C VAL A 87 1.57 -6.35 0.96
N SER A 88 2.67 -5.88 0.37
CA SER A 88 2.72 -4.75 -0.56
C SER A 88 3.35 -5.14 -1.89
N ALA A 89 2.85 -4.59 -2.98
CA ALA A 89 3.44 -4.67 -4.32
C ALA A 89 4.13 -3.34 -4.64
N TRP A 90 5.45 -3.37 -4.80
CA TRP A 90 6.30 -2.21 -5.06
C TRP A 90 6.84 -2.23 -6.49
N ALA A 91 6.50 -1.23 -7.30
CA ALA A 91 7.07 -1.02 -8.63
C ALA A 91 8.41 -0.28 -8.50
N GLN A 92 9.48 -0.90 -8.98
CA GLN A 92 10.85 -0.43 -8.75
C GLN A 92 11.22 0.80 -9.59
N HIS A 93 10.79 0.88 -10.85
CA HIS A 93 11.09 2.05 -11.70
C HIS A 93 10.20 3.23 -11.33
N ASN A 94 8.92 2.96 -11.05
CA ASN A 94 7.97 4.00 -10.66
C ASN A 94 8.13 4.48 -9.21
N ASN A 95 8.96 3.80 -8.40
CA ASN A 95 9.17 4.09 -6.97
C ASN A 95 7.85 4.19 -6.19
N LEU A 96 6.93 3.26 -6.44
CA LEU A 96 5.56 3.41 -6.00
C LEU A 96 4.93 2.09 -5.55
N VAL A 97 4.11 2.15 -4.50
CA VAL A 97 3.32 1.00 -4.02
C VAL A 97 2.07 0.87 -4.85
N LEU A 98 2.02 -0.11 -5.76
CA LEU A 98 0.87 -0.37 -6.64
C LEU A 98 -0.38 -0.83 -5.87
N GLY A 99 -0.17 -1.49 -4.74
CA GLY A 99 -1.24 -1.94 -3.87
C GLY A 99 -0.70 -2.61 -2.61
N GLN A 100 -1.55 -2.67 -1.60
CA GLN A 100 -1.23 -3.33 -0.34
C GLN A 100 -2.48 -3.94 0.28
N ILE A 101 -2.30 -5.02 1.03
CA ILE A 101 -3.39 -5.70 1.74
C ILE A 101 -2.93 -6.09 3.15
N LYS A 102 -3.81 -5.89 4.14
CA LYS A 102 -3.62 -6.42 5.49
C LYS A 102 -3.74 -7.96 5.45
N VAL A 103 -2.84 -8.65 6.14
CA VAL A 103 -2.96 -10.09 6.39
C VAL A 103 -3.92 -10.30 7.56
N ASP A 104 -4.89 -11.17 7.37
CA ASP A 104 -5.88 -11.51 8.40
C ASP A 104 -5.19 -12.10 9.64
N ASP A 105 -5.69 -11.79 10.84
CA ASP A 105 -5.04 -12.15 12.12
C ASP A 105 -4.88 -13.67 12.33
N LYS A 106 -5.63 -14.51 11.59
CA LYS A 106 -5.55 -15.98 11.61
C LYS A 106 -4.88 -16.58 10.37
N SER A 107 -4.36 -15.74 9.48
CA SER A 107 -3.80 -16.17 8.19
C SER A 107 -2.34 -15.74 8.03
N ASN A 108 -1.74 -16.15 6.92
CA ASN A 108 -0.37 -15.87 6.57
C ASN A 108 -0.31 -15.10 5.25
N LYS A 109 0.88 -14.58 4.92
CA LYS A 109 1.13 -13.85 3.68
C LYS A 109 0.74 -14.66 2.43
N ILE A 110 0.83 -15.99 2.49
CA ILE A 110 0.51 -16.92 1.39
C ILE A 110 -0.93 -16.76 0.88
N THR A 111 -1.90 -16.50 1.76
CA THR A 111 -3.31 -16.29 1.33
C THR A 111 -3.57 -14.87 0.87
N ALA A 112 -2.76 -13.90 1.32
CA ALA A 112 -2.88 -12.50 0.99
C ALA A 112 -2.30 -12.16 -0.40
N ILE A 113 -1.21 -12.82 -0.79
CA ILE A 113 -0.54 -12.61 -2.08
C ILE A 113 -1.49 -12.81 -3.28
N PRO A 114 -2.25 -13.93 -3.40
CA PRO A 114 -3.23 -14.12 -4.47
C PRO A 114 -4.28 -13.01 -4.56
N LYS A 115 -4.77 -12.53 -3.41
CA LYS A 115 -5.77 -11.45 -3.32
C LYS A 115 -5.19 -10.12 -3.79
N LEU A 116 -3.91 -9.86 -3.51
CA LEU A 116 -3.22 -8.67 -3.98
C LEU A 116 -3.00 -8.75 -5.50
N LEU A 117 -2.48 -9.87 -5.99
CA LEU A 117 -2.23 -10.11 -7.42
C LEU A 117 -3.49 -9.99 -8.27
N SER A 118 -4.66 -10.39 -7.77
CA SER A 118 -5.92 -10.27 -8.54
C SER A 118 -6.38 -8.83 -8.73
N ARG A 119 -6.01 -7.92 -7.82
CA ARG A 119 -6.37 -6.49 -7.86
C ARG A 119 -5.43 -5.66 -8.73
N LEU A 120 -4.29 -6.20 -9.13
CA LEU A 120 -3.25 -5.48 -9.87
C LEU A 120 -3.22 -5.89 -11.35
N ASN A 121 -3.07 -4.89 -12.22
CA ASN A 121 -2.63 -5.11 -13.59
C ASN A 121 -1.11 -5.23 -13.59
N ILE A 122 -0.59 -6.41 -13.93
CA ILE A 122 0.85 -6.74 -13.87
C ILE A 122 1.37 -7.32 -15.18
N ALA A 123 0.58 -7.23 -16.26
CA ALA A 123 0.96 -7.79 -17.55
C ALA A 123 2.29 -7.18 -18.04
N GLY A 124 3.21 -8.01 -18.53
CA GLY A 124 4.52 -7.57 -19.01
C GLY A 124 5.53 -7.16 -17.92
N ALA A 125 5.17 -7.30 -16.64
CA ALA A 125 6.08 -7.08 -15.53
C ALA A 125 6.91 -8.33 -15.19
N VAL A 126 7.94 -8.14 -14.38
CA VAL A 126 8.68 -9.20 -13.67
C VAL A 126 8.28 -9.12 -12.20
N ILE A 127 7.76 -10.22 -11.65
CA ILE A 127 7.38 -10.29 -10.23
C ILE A 127 8.51 -10.92 -9.44
N THR A 128 8.98 -10.21 -8.41
CA THR A 128 9.88 -10.77 -7.41
C THR A 128 9.12 -11.04 -6.12
N ILE A 129 9.39 -12.17 -5.48
CA ILE A 129 8.72 -12.54 -4.23
C ILE A 129 9.66 -13.21 -3.25
N GLU A 130 9.42 -12.98 -1.96
CA GLU A 130 10.13 -13.68 -0.89
C GLU A 130 9.89 -15.20 -0.94
N ALA A 131 10.86 -15.98 -0.47
CA ALA A 131 10.83 -17.45 -0.55
C ALA A 131 9.57 -18.11 0.03
N MET A 132 9.01 -17.56 1.11
CA MET A 132 7.76 -18.07 1.69
C MET A 132 6.56 -17.98 0.73
N GLY A 133 6.57 -17.02 -0.19
CA GLY A 133 5.55 -16.79 -1.20
C GLY A 133 5.67 -17.68 -2.44
N CYS A 134 6.76 -18.46 -2.59
CA CYS A 134 6.99 -19.36 -3.73
C CYS A 134 6.15 -20.64 -3.67
N GLN A 135 4.84 -20.47 -3.69
CA GLN A 135 3.85 -21.55 -3.70
C GLN A 135 3.39 -21.83 -5.13
N LYS A 136 3.15 -23.10 -5.46
CA LYS A 136 2.74 -23.53 -6.82
C LYS A 136 1.53 -22.73 -7.35
N LYS A 137 0.49 -22.57 -6.51
CA LYS A 137 -0.71 -21.81 -6.87
C LYS A 137 -0.44 -20.33 -7.18
N ILE A 138 0.51 -19.72 -6.47
CA ILE A 138 0.90 -18.31 -6.70
C ILE A 138 1.66 -18.21 -8.02
N ALA A 139 2.60 -19.12 -8.28
CA ALA A 139 3.34 -19.17 -9.54
C ALA A 139 2.41 -19.41 -10.74
N GLU A 140 1.42 -20.30 -10.61
CA GLU A 140 0.39 -20.52 -11.63
C GLU A 140 -0.41 -19.25 -11.92
N GLN A 141 -0.83 -18.53 -10.87
CA GLN A 141 -1.54 -17.25 -11.03
C GLN A 141 -0.67 -16.18 -11.72
N ILE A 142 0.62 -16.09 -11.40
CA ILE A 142 1.54 -15.15 -12.04
C ILE A 142 1.74 -15.51 -13.52
N ASN A 143 2.01 -16.79 -13.81
CA ASN A 143 2.22 -17.27 -15.17
C ASN A 143 0.98 -17.08 -16.06
N SER A 144 -0.23 -17.28 -15.51
CA SER A 144 -1.48 -17.03 -16.24
C SER A 144 -1.67 -15.57 -16.68
N LYS A 145 -0.95 -14.63 -16.06
CA LYS A 145 -0.96 -13.21 -16.43
C LYS A 145 0.17 -12.83 -17.40
N ALA A 146 0.88 -13.82 -17.97
CA ALA A 146 2.02 -13.64 -18.87
C ALA A 146 3.16 -12.81 -18.25
N VAL A 147 3.49 -13.12 -16.99
CA VAL A 147 4.50 -12.42 -16.19
C VAL A 147 5.59 -13.40 -15.80
N THR A 148 6.85 -12.94 -15.79
CA THR A 148 7.97 -13.75 -15.30
C THR A 148 8.08 -13.63 -13.78
N MET A 149 8.25 -14.75 -13.08
CA MET A 149 8.45 -14.80 -11.63
C MET A 149 9.91 -15.09 -11.29
N CYS A 150 10.48 -14.32 -10.36
CA CYS A 150 11.82 -14.54 -9.80
C CYS A 150 11.77 -14.63 -8.27
N LEU A 151 12.64 -15.47 -7.70
CA LEU A 151 12.87 -15.53 -6.25
C LEU A 151 13.85 -14.40 -5.88
N ALA A 152 13.49 -13.57 -4.89
CA ALA A 152 14.38 -12.55 -4.32
C ALA A 152 15.03 -13.01 -3.01
#